data_AF-A0A7S0Q8E3-F1
#
_entry.id   AF-A0A7S0Q8E3-F1
#
_cell.length_a   1.000
_cell.length_b   1.000
_cell.length_c   1.000
_cell.angle_alpha   90.00
_cell.angle_beta   90.00
_cell.angle_gamma   90.00
#
_symmetry.space_group_name_H-M   'P 1'
#
loop_
_entity.id
_entity.type
_entity.pdbx_description
1 polymer ?
#
loop_
_entity_poly.entity_id
_entity_poly.type
_entity_poly.pdbx_seq_one_letter_code
_entity_poly.pdbx_strand_id
1 'polypeptide(L)'
;PAPAYGAPAPAPPPMHHAHAPAAPAASLAPALPHPILFLEGLPPDITPHNLSDLFRPYPGFKEVRMVPSRPGIAFCEFETAEHSTVALHRLQGMPMGQFKMIISFSKA
;
A
#
# COMPACT_ATOMS: atom_id res chain seq x y z
N PRO A 1 43.62 -46.34 24.87
CA PRO A 1 43.34 -45.87 26.26
C PRO A 1 43.40 -44.34 26.30
N ALA A 2 42.42 -43.68 26.94
CA ALA A 2 42.07 -42.24 26.82
C ALA A 2 43.04 -41.28 27.58
N PRO A 3 42.88 -39.93 27.47
CA PRO A 3 41.93 -39.25 28.37
C PRO A 3 41.15 -38.06 27.77
N ALA A 4 40.19 -37.60 28.58
CA ALA A 4 39.13 -36.64 28.30
C ALA A 4 39.55 -35.16 28.31
N TYR A 5 38.92 -34.36 27.44
CA TYR A 5 38.71 -32.91 27.49
C TYR A 5 37.39 -32.67 26.75
N GLY A 6 36.41 -31.86 27.12
CA GLY A 6 36.13 -30.95 28.22
C GLY A 6 34.68 -30.46 27.97
N ALA A 7 34.00 -29.93 28.99
CA ALA A 7 32.63 -29.40 28.90
C ALA A 7 32.57 -28.02 28.16
N PRO A 8 31.47 -27.22 28.23
CA PRO A 8 30.32 -27.22 27.31
C PRO A 8 30.04 -25.87 26.60
N ALA A 9 29.03 -25.88 25.68
CA ALA A 9 28.19 -24.75 25.21
C ALA A 9 28.75 -23.72 24.19
N PRO A 10 27.91 -22.87 23.55
CA PRO A 10 26.49 -22.97 23.17
C PRO A 10 26.28 -22.90 21.64
N ALA A 11 25.09 -23.28 21.16
CA ALA A 11 24.68 -23.04 19.79
C ALA A 11 24.53 -21.53 19.51
N PRO A 12 25.01 -21.00 18.36
CA PRO A 12 24.64 -19.67 17.91
C PRO A 12 23.15 -19.65 17.49
N PRO A 13 22.42 -18.53 17.73
CA PRO A 13 21.02 -18.40 17.35
C PRO A 13 20.86 -18.45 15.82
N PRO A 14 19.69 -18.84 15.30
CA PRO A 14 19.42 -18.63 13.89
C PRO A 14 19.51 -17.14 13.64
N MET A 15 20.34 -16.73 12.69
CA MET A 15 20.29 -15.37 12.19
C MET A 15 18.93 -15.20 11.54
N HIS A 16 18.00 -14.61 12.30
CA HIS A 16 16.83 -13.97 11.78
C HIS A 16 17.35 -12.95 10.78
N HIS A 17 17.34 -13.33 9.50
CA HIS A 17 17.29 -12.34 8.44
C HIS A 17 16.11 -11.45 8.81
N ALA A 18 16.42 -10.24 9.26
CA ALA A 18 15.52 -9.13 9.31
C ALA A 18 15.13 -8.80 7.86
N HIS A 19 14.33 -9.66 7.26
CA HIS A 19 13.41 -9.22 6.25
C HIS A 19 12.25 -8.64 7.04
N ALA A 20 12.17 -7.31 7.07
CA ALA A 20 10.91 -6.65 7.37
C ALA A 20 9.80 -7.42 6.65
N PRO A 21 8.62 -7.64 7.27
CA PRO A 21 7.52 -8.18 6.51
C PRO A 21 7.26 -7.15 5.42
N ALA A 22 7.65 -7.47 4.19
CA ALA A 22 7.01 -6.93 3.01
C ALA A 22 5.54 -7.19 3.27
N ALA A 23 4.83 -6.14 3.69
CA ALA A 23 3.42 -6.18 3.98
C ALA A 23 2.77 -6.97 2.86
N PRO A 24 1.86 -7.91 3.16
CA PRO A 24 1.19 -8.67 2.11
C PRO A 24 0.68 -7.62 1.13
N ALA A 25 1.24 -7.63 -0.09
CA ALA A 25 0.67 -6.89 -1.18
C ALA A 25 -0.76 -7.36 -1.17
N ALA A 26 -1.66 -6.48 -0.70
CA ALA A 26 -3.02 -6.83 -0.39
C ALA A 26 -3.50 -7.64 -1.58
N SER A 27 -3.86 -8.89 -1.33
CA SER A 27 -4.58 -9.73 -2.26
C SER A 27 -5.93 -9.04 -2.45
N LEU A 28 -5.90 -7.91 -3.14
CA LEU A 28 -7.06 -7.26 -3.70
C LEU A 28 -7.59 -8.34 -4.61
N ALA A 29 -8.71 -8.93 -4.21
CA ALA A 29 -9.52 -9.73 -5.08
C ALA A 29 -9.54 -9.05 -6.47
N PRO A 30 -9.57 -9.80 -7.58
CA PRO A 30 -9.65 -9.21 -8.92
C PRO A 30 -11.00 -8.50 -9.05
N ALA A 31 -11.08 -7.31 -8.48
CA ALA A 31 -12.15 -6.38 -8.66
C ALA A 31 -12.06 -5.98 -10.13
N LEU A 32 -13.19 -6.10 -10.81
CA LEU A 32 -13.28 -5.76 -12.22
C LEU A 32 -12.71 -4.36 -12.42
N PRO A 33 -11.95 -4.12 -13.51
CA PRO A 33 -11.37 -2.81 -13.78
C PRO A 33 -12.44 -1.74 -13.68
N HIS A 34 -12.25 -0.77 -12.78
CA HIS A 34 -13.22 0.28 -12.51
C HIS A 34 -12.57 1.67 -12.63
N PRO A 35 -13.19 2.66 -13.29
CA PRO A 35 -12.63 4.00 -13.43
C PRO A 35 -12.47 4.72 -12.09
N ILE A 36 -13.28 4.37 -11.09
CA ILE A 36 -13.16 4.91 -9.72
C ILE A 36 -12.27 3.99 -8.87
N LEU A 37 -11.24 4.57 -8.28
CA LEU A 37 -10.37 3.96 -7.29
C LEU A 37 -10.80 4.35 -5.88
N PHE A 38 -10.71 3.40 -4.97
CA PHE A 38 -10.87 3.58 -3.53
C PHE A 38 -9.50 3.66 -2.87
N LEU A 39 -9.29 4.73 -2.12
CA LEU A 39 -8.04 5.05 -1.43
C LEU A 39 -8.27 4.92 0.08
N GLU A 40 -7.46 4.12 0.74
CA GLU A 40 -7.46 3.89 2.18
C GLU A 40 -6.06 4.07 2.76
N GLY A 41 -5.99 4.19 4.09
CA GLY A 41 -4.70 4.35 4.78
C GLY A 41 -4.06 5.71 4.51
N LEU A 42 -4.87 6.74 4.25
CA LEU A 42 -4.38 8.10 4.09
C LEU A 42 -4.23 8.79 5.46
N PRO A 43 -3.24 9.70 5.62
CA PRO A 43 -3.11 10.48 6.84
C PRO A 43 -4.31 11.42 7.06
N PRO A 44 -4.65 11.76 8.32
CA PRO A 44 -5.75 12.69 8.61
C PRO A 44 -5.49 14.11 8.08
N ASP A 45 -4.22 14.52 7.93
CA ASP A 45 -3.81 15.79 7.33
C ASP A 45 -3.79 15.77 5.79
N ILE A 46 -4.09 14.63 5.15
CA ILE A 46 -4.14 14.61 3.69
C ILE A 46 -5.25 15.53 3.19
N THR A 47 -4.96 16.29 2.14
CA THR A 47 -5.94 17.16 1.49
C THR A 47 -6.30 16.60 0.12
N PRO A 48 -7.47 16.99 -0.46
CA PRO A 48 -7.80 16.56 -1.81
C PRO A 48 -6.84 17.15 -2.84
N HIS A 49 -6.22 18.29 -2.53
CA HIS A 49 -5.19 18.91 -3.36
C HIS A 49 -3.94 18.02 -3.46
N ASN A 50 -3.42 17.55 -2.32
CA ASN A 50 -2.27 16.64 -2.30
C ASN A 50 -2.52 15.34 -3.10
N LEU A 51 -3.72 14.76 -2.97
CA LEU A 51 -4.10 13.60 -3.77
C LEU A 51 -4.23 13.96 -5.24
N SER A 52 -4.87 15.10 -5.56
CA SER A 52 -5.01 15.55 -6.94
C SER A 52 -3.66 15.77 -7.61
N ASP A 53 -2.68 16.41 -6.97
CA ASP A 53 -1.33 16.55 -7.53
C ASP A 53 -0.61 15.20 -7.68
N LEU A 54 -0.90 14.24 -6.81
CA LEU A 54 -0.38 12.89 -6.93
C LEU A 54 -0.97 12.14 -8.13
N PHE A 55 -2.27 12.30 -8.41
CA PHE A 55 -2.96 11.59 -9.48
C PHE A 55 -2.95 12.33 -10.83
N ARG A 56 -2.80 13.65 -10.83
CA ARG A 56 -2.73 14.53 -12.01
C ARG A 56 -1.68 14.15 -13.08
N PRO A 57 -0.47 13.63 -12.76
CA PRO A 57 0.46 13.18 -13.80
C PRO A 57 -0.01 11.91 -14.52
N TYR A 58 -1.01 11.20 -14.00
CA TYR A 58 -1.56 10.01 -14.64
C TYR A 58 -2.65 10.41 -15.64
N PRO A 59 -2.63 9.83 -16.85
CA PRO A 59 -3.64 10.13 -17.87
C PRO A 59 -5.03 9.73 -17.38
N GLY A 60 -6.04 10.47 -17.82
CA GLY A 60 -7.43 10.21 -17.49
C GLY A 60 -7.84 10.55 -16.05
N PHE A 61 -7.00 11.19 -15.24
CA PHE A 61 -7.42 11.69 -13.93
C PHE A 61 -8.58 12.69 -14.07
N LYS A 62 -9.66 12.50 -13.30
CA LYS A 62 -10.81 13.42 -13.29
C LYS A 62 -10.91 14.20 -12.00
N GLU A 63 -11.18 13.53 -10.89
CA GLU A 63 -11.44 14.19 -9.62
C GLU A 63 -11.08 13.28 -8.44
N VAL A 64 -10.65 13.87 -7.33
CA VAL A 64 -10.55 13.18 -6.03
C VAL A 64 -11.66 13.66 -5.11
N ARG A 65 -12.47 12.71 -4.64
CA ARG A 65 -13.51 12.94 -3.66
C ARG A 65 -13.15 12.32 -2.31
N MET A 66 -12.80 13.16 -1.35
CA MET A 66 -12.57 12.71 0.02
C MET A 66 -13.88 12.38 0.74
N VAL A 67 -13.85 11.43 1.67
CA VAL A 67 -15.03 11.02 2.43
C VAL A 67 -15.04 11.76 3.78
N PRO A 68 -15.91 12.77 3.98
CA PRO A 68 -15.95 13.50 5.25
C PRO A 68 -16.40 12.60 6.42
N SER A 69 -17.17 11.54 6.13
CA SER A 69 -17.60 10.57 7.14
C SER A 69 -16.47 9.66 7.65
N ARG A 70 -15.36 9.54 6.92
CA ARG A 70 -14.22 8.69 7.28
C ARG A 70 -12.89 9.36 6.86
N PRO A 71 -12.26 10.13 7.75
CA PRO A 71 -10.94 10.69 7.48
C PRO A 71 -9.94 9.54 7.26
N GLY A 72 -9.11 9.67 6.22
CA GLY A 72 -8.18 8.62 5.80
C GLY A 72 -8.67 7.77 4.62
N ILE A 73 -9.86 8.08 4.09
CA ILE A 73 -10.45 7.43 2.93
C ILE A 73 -10.82 8.46 1.86
N ALA A 74 -10.51 8.15 0.60
CA ALA A 74 -10.87 8.97 -0.54
C ALA A 74 -11.23 8.11 -1.75
N PHE A 75 -11.93 8.70 -2.71
CA PHE A 75 -12.21 8.09 -4.01
C PHE A 75 -11.54 8.92 -5.09
N CYS A 76 -10.85 8.27 -6.02
CA CYS A 76 -10.26 8.94 -7.17
C CYS A 76 -10.97 8.45 -8.44
N GLU A 77 -11.61 9.36 -9.16
CA GLU A 77 -12.25 9.06 -10.43
C GLU A 77 -11.30 9.27 -11.60
N PHE A 78 -11.27 8.30 -12.49
CA PHE A 78 -10.60 8.36 -13.79
C PHE A 78 -11.61 8.25 -14.94
N GLU A 79 -11.15 8.60 -16.12
CA GLU A 79 -11.94 8.49 -17.35
C GLU A 79 -12.16 7.05 -17.78
N THR A 80 -11.17 6.19 -17.60
CA THR A 80 -11.25 4.77 -17.98
C THR A 80 -10.68 3.90 -16.87
N ALA A 81 -11.13 2.65 -16.84
CA ALA A 81 -10.62 1.65 -15.93
C ALA A 81 -9.15 1.28 -16.20
N GLU A 82 -8.68 1.43 -17.44
CA GLU A 82 -7.28 1.19 -17.80
C GLU A 82 -6.37 2.25 -17.17
N HIS A 83 -6.77 3.53 -17.27
CA HIS A 83 -6.05 4.64 -16.65
C HIS A 83 -5.99 4.51 -15.11
N SER A 84 -7.11 4.15 -14.48
CA SER A 84 -7.16 3.93 -13.04
C SER A 84 -6.28 2.74 -12.60
N THR A 85 -6.24 1.67 -13.40
CA THR A 85 -5.36 0.52 -13.16
C THR A 85 -3.89 0.93 -13.15
N VAL A 86 -3.46 1.75 -14.13
CA VAL A 86 -2.08 2.27 -14.17
C VAL A 86 -1.77 3.08 -12.92
N ALA A 87 -2.63 4.01 -12.52
CA ALA A 87 -2.43 4.81 -11.32
C ALA A 87 -2.40 3.95 -10.05
N LEU A 88 -3.29 2.96 -9.93
CA LEU A 88 -3.29 1.98 -8.85
C LEU A 88 -1.95 1.28 -8.76
N HIS A 89 -1.46 0.63 -9.82
CA HIS A 89 -0.19 -0.11 -9.76
C HIS A 89 1.02 0.78 -9.44
N ARG A 90 0.96 2.08 -9.74
CA ARG A 90 2.06 3.03 -9.52
C ARG A 90 2.06 3.63 -8.13
N LEU A 91 0.89 3.86 -7.55
CA LEU A 91 0.70 4.51 -6.25
C LEU A 91 0.35 3.52 -5.14
N GLN A 92 0.07 2.26 -5.48
CA GLN A 92 -0.32 1.22 -4.53
C GLN A 92 0.79 0.98 -3.51
N GLY A 93 0.42 1.11 -2.24
CA GLY A 93 1.33 0.90 -1.14
C GLY A 93 2.37 2.00 -0.95
N MET A 94 2.14 3.19 -1.53
CA MET A 94 3.04 4.32 -1.29
C MET A 94 3.06 4.68 0.19
N PRO A 95 4.25 4.84 0.81
CA PRO A 95 4.36 5.38 2.16
C PRO A 95 4.02 6.88 2.18
N MET A 96 3.03 7.25 2.97
CA MET A 96 2.59 8.63 3.25
C MET A 96 3.01 8.99 4.68
N GLY A 97 4.32 9.06 4.89
CA GLY A 97 4.92 9.21 6.23
C GLY A 97 4.84 7.92 7.04
N GLN A 98 4.09 7.95 8.16
CA GLN A 98 3.83 6.77 8.98
C GLN A 98 2.67 5.90 8.46
N PHE A 99 1.90 6.41 7.50
CA PHE A 99 0.78 5.70 6.90
C PHE A 99 1.17 5.09 5.56
N LYS A 100 0.42 4.10 5.09
CA LYS A 100 0.61 3.47 3.79
C LYS A 100 -0.68 3.57 3.00
N MET A 101 -0.61 4.23 1.85
CA MET A 101 -1.74 4.39 0.96
C MET A 101 -2.07 3.07 0.28
N ILE A 102 -3.30 2.60 0.46
CA ILE A 102 -3.84 1.39 -0.16
C ILE A 102 -4.90 1.83 -1.17
N ILE A 103 -4.77 1.35 -2.39
CA ILE A 103 -5.60 1.67 -3.54
C ILE A 103 -6.27 0.37 -4.01
N SER A 104 -7.57 0.41 -4.14
CA SER A 104 -8.40 -0.70 -4.63
C SER A 104 -9.35 -0.18 -5.71
N PHE A 105 -9.88 -1.05 -6.57
CA PHE A 105 -11.00 -0.64 -7.42
C PHE A 105 -12.24 -0.41 -6.55
N SER A 106 -12.98 0.66 -6.83
CA SER A 106 -14.27 0.89 -6.19
C SER A 106 -15.24 -0.21 -6.59
N LYS A 107 -16.07 -0.66 -5.63
CA LYS A 107 -17.18 -1.56 -5.93
C LYS A 107 -18.28 -0.75 -6.62
N ALA A 108 -18.69 -1.20 -7.80
CA ALA A 108 -19.94 -0.75 -8.43
C ALA A 108 -21.14 -1.38 -7.74
#